data_AF-A0A964AIS7-F1
#
_entry.id   AF-A0A964AIS7-F1
#
_cell.length_a   1.000
_cell.length_b   1.000
_cell.length_c   1.000
_cell.angle_alpha   90.00
_cell.angle_beta   90.00
_cell.angle_gamma   90.00
#
_symmetry.space_group_name_H-M   'P 1'
#
loop_
_entity.id
_entity.type
_entity.pdbx_description
1 polymer ?
#
loop_
_entity_poly.entity_id
_entity_poly.type
_entity_poly.pdbx_seq_one_letter_code
_entity_poly.pdbx_strand_id
1 'polypeptide(L)'
;MALPKDFHLMIRLKVYEDGRLVAAPEADQAVARGYAGWTPKGAWIDGRRITIMTEKARYAVGEEVRVVHFVESDREGDALHTMGPKEVRGEVVDGVPRGAPFPPGDDPLGIEHMVYDGPAIPAPYFDCNLEITSYRFDEPGTHTIVWRMDALVSNTLRLEVEP
;
A
#
# COMPACT_ATOMS: atom_id res chain seq x y z
N MET A 1 -9.95 -15.15 3.46
CA MET A 1 -8.89 -16.16 3.20
C MET A 1 -7.91 -16.21 4.38
N ALA A 2 -7.44 -17.41 4.77
CA ALA A 2 -6.30 -17.54 5.67
C ALA A 2 -5.00 -17.57 4.83
N LEU A 3 -4.04 -16.71 5.16
CA LEU A 3 -2.77 -16.62 4.44
C LEU A 3 -1.89 -17.87 4.71
N PRO A 4 -1.03 -18.30 3.76
CA PRO A 4 -0.11 -19.42 3.98
C PRO A 4 0.75 -19.23 5.23
N LYS A 5 1.15 -20.32 5.91
CA LYS A 5 1.97 -20.23 7.13
C LYS A 5 3.34 -19.55 6.92
N ASP A 6 3.88 -19.65 5.70
CA ASP A 6 5.18 -19.07 5.31
C ASP A 6 5.04 -17.68 4.65
N PHE A 7 3.85 -17.07 4.73
CA PHE A 7 3.49 -15.79 4.13
C PHE A 7 4.52 -14.67 4.36
N HIS A 8 5.02 -14.54 5.58
CA HIS A 8 5.98 -13.51 5.96
C HIS A 8 7.37 -13.68 5.29
N LEU A 9 7.71 -14.89 4.83
CA LEU A 9 8.97 -15.18 4.13
C LEU A 9 8.92 -14.81 2.64
N MET A 10 7.70 -14.62 2.10
CA MET A 10 7.48 -14.25 0.71
C MET A 10 7.43 -12.74 0.49
N ILE A 11 7.20 -11.96 1.55
CA ILE A 11 7.20 -10.49 1.48
C ILE A 11 8.64 -9.99 1.35
N ARG A 12 8.91 -9.36 0.22
CA ARG A 12 10.18 -8.66 -0.06
C ARG A 12 9.87 -7.33 -0.70
N LEU A 13 9.55 -6.34 0.12
CA LEU A 13 9.37 -4.98 -0.36
C LEU A 13 10.64 -4.51 -1.05
N LYS A 14 10.48 -3.80 -2.16
CA LYS A 14 11.59 -3.20 -2.88
C LYS A 14 11.33 -1.72 -3.11
N VAL A 15 12.41 -0.96 -3.14
CA VAL A 15 12.40 0.48 -3.42
C VAL A 15 13.42 0.77 -4.52
N TYR A 16 13.25 1.90 -5.21
CA TYR A 16 14.28 2.44 -6.07
C TYR A 16 15.24 3.31 -5.24
N GLU A 17 16.52 2.96 -5.26
CA GLU A 17 17.62 3.75 -4.68
C GLU A 17 18.66 3.95 -5.77
N ASP A 18 18.98 5.20 -6.10
CA ASP A 18 19.91 5.57 -7.18
C ASP A 18 19.62 4.85 -8.52
N GLY A 19 18.33 4.74 -8.87
CA GLY A 19 17.87 4.08 -10.09
C GLY A 19 17.99 2.55 -10.08
N ARG A 20 18.30 1.94 -8.94
CA ARG A 20 18.40 0.49 -8.77
C ARG A 20 17.32 -0.03 -7.86
N LEU A 21 16.87 -1.23 -8.16
CA LEU A 21 15.91 -1.93 -7.34
C LEU A 21 16.63 -2.65 -6.20
N VAL A 22 16.41 -2.17 -4.97
CA VAL A 22 17.02 -2.72 -3.74
C VAL A 22 15.93 -3.16 -2.77
N ALA A 23 16.31 -3.93 -1.74
CA ALA A 23 15.38 -4.24 -0.67
C ALA A 23 14.99 -2.96 0.09
N ALA A 24 13.70 -2.80 0.42
CA ALA A 24 13.26 -1.72 1.31
C ALA A 24 13.94 -1.84 2.69
N PRO A 25 14.13 -0.72 3.41
CA PRO A 25 14.60 -0.72 4.80
C PRO A 25 13.88 -1.73 5.69
N GLU A 26 14.59 -2.30 6.67
CA GLU A 26 14.05 -3.38 7.50
C GLU A 26 12.80 -2.97 8.30
N ALA A 27 12.66 -1.69 8.65
CA ALA A 27 11.46 -1.16 9.28
C ALA A 27 10.22 -1.31 8.37
N ASP A 28 10.35 -0.97 7.08
CA ASP A 28 9.27 -1.14 6.10
C ASP A 28 8.96 -2.62 5.87
N GLN A 29 9.99 -3.46 5.79
CA GLN A 29 9.80 -4.92 5.69
C GLN A 29 9.03 -5.46 6.90
N ALA A 30 9.32 -4.96 8.11
CA ALA A 30 8.63 -5.34 9.33
C ALA A 30 7.16 -4.96 9.31
N VAL A 31 6.83 -3.74 8.83
CA VAL A 31 5.44 -3.33 8.58
C VAL A 31 4.75 -4.31 7.66
N ALA A 32 5.38 -4.66 6.54
CA ALA A 32 4.73 -5.55 5.58
C ALA A 32 4.54 -6.98 6.08
N ARG A 33 5.52 -7.53 6.80
CA ARG A 33 5.37 -8.84 7.46
C ARG A 33 4.23 -8.84 8.49
N GLY A 34 3.90 -7.68 9.07
CA GLY A 34 2.77 -7.50 9.97
C GLY A 34 1.38 -7.58 9.32
N TYR A 35 1.29 -7.57 7.98
CA TYR A 35 0.02 -7.48 7.25
C TYR A 35 -1.00 -8.57 7.63
N ALA A 36 -0.55 -9.79 7.91
CA ALA A 36 -1.43 -10.89 8.27
C ALA A 36 -2.20 -10.62 9.58
N GLY A 37 -1.56 -9.96 10.54
CA GLY A 37 -2.16 -9.60 11.84
C GLY A 37 -2.80 -8.21 11.89
N TRP A 38 -2.69 -7.42 10.82
CA TRP A 38 -3.23 -6.06 10.78
C TRP A 38 -4.76 -6.08 10.69
N THR A 39 -5.42 -5.60 11.74
CA THR A 39 -6.90 -5.61 11.83
C THR A 39 -7.58 -4.53 10.98
N PRO A 40 -7.13 -3.25 10.96
CA PRO A 40 -7.83 -2.21 10.22
C PRO A 40 -7.43 -2.25 8.74
N LYS A 41 -8.00 -3.21 8.01
CA LYS A 41 -7.87 -3.33 6.55
C LYS A 41 -9.00 -2.59 5.83
N GLY A 42 -8.83 -2.34 4.54
CA GLY A 42 -9.92 -1.81 3.70
C GLY A 42 -11.13 -2.75 3.64
N ALA A 43 -12.22 -2.27 3.05
CA ALA A 43 -13.38 -3.11 2.78
C ALA A 43 -13.10 -4.05 1.60
N TRP A 44 -13.74 -5.22 1.60
CA TRP A 44 -13.84 -6.04 0.40
C TRP A 44 -14.93 -5.49 -0.51
N ILE A 45 -14.58 -5.23 -1.76
CA ILE A 45 -15.48 -4.80 -2.82
C ILE A 45 -15.23 -5.73 -4.00
N ASP A 46 -16.25 -6.50 -4.37
CA ASP A 46 -16.18 -7.46 -5.47
C ASP A 46 -14.93 -8.37 -5.41
N GLY A 47 -14.71 -9.02 -4.26
CA GLY A 47 -13.56 -9.92 -4.06
C GLY A 47 -12.18 -9.26 -4.13
N ARG A 48 -12.11 -7.93 -4.00
CA ARG A 48 -10.87 -7.14 -3.98
C ARG A 48 -10.82 -6.19 -2.79
N ARG A 49 -9.62 -5.83 -2.38
CA ARG A 49 -9.38 -4.87 -1.30
C ARG A 49 -8.05 -4.18 -1.48
N ILE A 50 -7.99 -2.91 -1.07
CA ILE A 50 -6.73 -2.21 -0.83
C ILE A 50 -6.56 -1.88 0.66
N THR A 51 -5.33 -1.80 1.14
CA THR A 51 -5.00 -1.52 2.54
C THR A 51 -3.70 -0.72 2.61
N ILE A 52 -3.63 0.20 3.56
CA ILE A 52 -2.40 0.94 3.86
C ILE A 52 -1.99 0.70 5.31
N MET A 53 -0.68 0.59 5.53
CA MET A 53 -0.07 0.34 6.83
C MET A 53 1.10 1.28 7.05
N THR A 54 1.42 1.53 8.32
CA THR A 54 2.61 2.29 8.73
C THR A 54 3.14 1.68 10.03
N GLU A 55 4.35 2.03 10.43
CA GLU A 55 5.04 1.43 11.58
C GLU A 55 4.31 1.68 12.91
N LYS A 56 3.86 2.92 13.13
CA LYS A 56 3.25 3.34 14.38
C LYS A 56 2.13 4.34 14.15
N ALA A 57 1.33 4.61 15.18
CA ALA A 57 0.23 5.56 15.11
C ALA A 57 0.58 6.95 15.71
N ARG A 58 1.76 7.10 16.31
CA ARG A 58 2.22 8.34 16.94
C ARG A 58 3.58 8.75 16.41
N TYR A 59 3.69 10.00 15.96
CA TYR A 59 4.90 10.57 15.36
C TYR A 59 5.21 11.92 15.98
N ALA A 60 6.47 12.35 15.95
CA ALA A 60 6.82 13.74 16.28
C ALA A 60 6.60 14.66 15.06
N VAL A 61 6.43 15.96 15.29
CA VAL A 61 6.46 16.97 14.22
C VAL A 61 7.76 16.82 13.41
N GLY A 62 7.63 16.81 12.09
CA GLY A 62 8.73 16.62 11.14
C GLY A 62 9.29 15.18 11.06
N GLU A 63 8.82 14.25 11.90
CA GLU A 63 9.17 12.84 11.79
C GLU A 63 8.59 12.26 10.49
N GLU A 64 9.36 11.38 9.84
CA GLU A 64 8.92 10.73 8.61
C GLU A 64 7.89 9.64 8.90
N VAL A 65 6.74 9.74 8.24
CA VAL A 65 5.72 8.71 8.18
C VAL A 65 5.84 7.99 6.85
N ARG A 66 6.20 6.71 6.90
CA ARG A 66 6.30 5.84 5.72
C ARG A 66 5.06 4.97 5.63
N VAL A 67 4.43 4.91 4.47
CA VAL A 67 3.18 4.19 4.23
C VAL A 67 3.41 3.07 3.22
N VAL A 68 3.05 1.85 3.61
CA VAL A 68 3.13 0.64 2.78
C VAL A 68 1.74 0.27 2.30
N HIS A 69 1.62 -0.02 1.00
CA HIS A 69 0.35 -0.28 0.32
C HIS A 69 0.20 -1.75 -0.02
N PHE A 70 -1.02 -2.23 0.08
CA PHE A 70 -1.39 -3.61 -0.19
C PHE A 70 -2.59 -3.64 -1.10
N VAL A 71 -2.52 -4.50 -2.10
CA VAL A 71 -3.64 -4.92 -2.94
C VAL A 71 -3.91 -6.39 -2.63
N GLU A 72 -5.17 -6.77 -2.47
CA GLU A 72 -5.58 -8.15 -2.24
C GLU A 72 -6.74 -8.48 -3.15
N SER A 73 -6.74 -9.70 -3.70
CA SER A 73 -7.85 -10.22 -4.47
C SER A 73 -8.08 -11.69 -4.14
N ASP A 74 -9.34 -12.05 -3.90
CA ASP A 74 -9.85 -13.42 -3.95
C ASP A 74 -10.82 -13.66 -5.12
N ARG A 75 -11.00 -12.65 -5.98
CA ARG A 75 -11.88 -12.72 -7.15
C ARG A 75 -11.29 -13.64 -8.21
N GLU A 76 -12.04 -14.65 -8.60
CA GLU A 76 -11.65 -15.57 -9.69
C GLU A 76 -11.38 -14.81 -11.00
N GLY A 77 -10.31 -15.18 -11.69
CA GLY A 77 -9.89 -14.53 -12.94
C GLY A 77 -8.95 -13.35 -12.76
N ASP A 78 -8.80 -12.82 -11.54
CA ASP A 78 -7.81 -11.79 -11.26
C ASP A 78 -6.38 -12.33 -11.30
N ALA A 79 -5.45 -11.46 -11.69
CA ALA A 79 -4.02 -11.70 -11.57
C ALA A 79 -3.33 -10.46 -10.98
N LEU A 80 -2.53 -10.66 -9.94
CA LEU A 80 -1.78 -9.59 -9.26
C LEU A 80 -0.33 -9.54 -9.74
N HIS A 81 0.16 -8.33 -9.99
CA HIS A 81 1.46 -8.05 -10.59
C HIS A 81 2.53 -7.87 -9.52
N THR A 82 3.22 -8.94 -9.17
CA THR A 82 3.99 -9.02 -7.93
C THR A 82 5.41 -8.46 -8.01
N MET A 83 5.87 -7.94 -9.14
CA MET A 83 7.08 -7.12 -9.18
C MET A 83 6.74 -5.63 -8.99
N GLY A 84 7.74 -4.87 -8.61
CA GLY A 84 7.61 -3.43 -8.37
C GLY A 84 8.94 -2.83 -7.94
N PRO A 85 8.92 -1.65 -7.29
CA PRO A 85 7.73 -0.96 -6.81
C PRO A 85 6.92 -0.34 -7.96
N LYS A 86 5.60 -0.41 -7.83
CA LYS A 86 4.65 0.21 -8.75
C LYS A 86 4.13 1.52 -8.14
N GLU A 87 4.00 2.56 -8.95
CA GLU A 87 3.59 3.89 -8.50
C GLU A 87 2.26 3.86 -7.72
N VAL A 88 2.21 4.59 -6.61
CA VAL A 88 0.97 4.82 -5.85
C VAL A 88 0.29 6.08 -6.36
N ARG A 89 -0.98 5.96 -6.77
CA ARG A 89 -1.83 7.08 -7.22
C ARG A 89 -3.14 7.13 -6.45
N GLY A 90 -3.74 8.32 -6.34
CA GLY A 90 -5.04 8.50 -5.68
C GLY A 90 -4.99 8.53 -4.15
N GLU A 91 -3.83 8.81 -3.57
CA GLU A 91 -3.71 9.01 -2.12
C GLU A 91 -4.22 10.39 -1.70
N VAL A 92 -4.79 10.48 -0.50
CA VAL A 92 -5.34 11.70 0.07
C VAL A 92 -4.86 11.82 1.51
N VAL A 93 -4.23 12.94 1.84
CA VAL A 93 -3.72 13.28 3.17
C VAL A 93 -4.49 14.49 3.68
N ASP A 94 -5.16 14.36 4.82
CA ASP A 94 -6.00 15.40 5.43
C ASP A 94 -7.06 15.96 4.47
N GLY A 95 -7.65 15.08 3.65
CA GLY A 95 -8.61 15.45 2.63
C GLY A 95 -8.00 16.09 1.37
N VAL A 96 -6.68 16.30 1.33
CA VAL A 96 -5.96 16.88 0.19
C VAL A 96 -5.31 15.78 -0.66
N PRO A 97 -5.62 15.69 -1.97
CA PRO A 97 -4.97 14.74 -2.87
C PRO A 97 -3.44 14.89 -2.90
N ARG A 98 -2.73 13.76 -2.93
CA ARG A 98 -1.27 13.68 -3.07
C ARG A 98 -0.91 12.86 -4.30
N GLY A 99 0.07 13.33 -5.06
CA GLY A 99 0.49 12.71 -6.32
C GLY A 99 -0.53 12.85 -7.43
N ALA A 100 -0.39 12.01 -8.46
CA ALA A 100 -1.34 11.95 -9.56
C ALA A 100 -2.67 11.30 -9.11
N PRO A 101 -3.81 11.76 -9.65
CA PRO A 101 -5.07 11.05 -9.44
C PRO A 101 -4.98 9.64 -10.04
N PHE A 102 -5.71 8.70 -9.44
CA PHE A 102 -5.91 7.41 -10.09
C PHE A 102 -6.74 7.62 -11.37
N PRO A 103 -6.26 7.19 -12.56
CA PRO A 103 -7.00 7.38 -13.80
C PRO A 103 -8.30 6.56 -13.77
N PRO A 104 -9.38 7.05 -14.39
CA PRO A 104 -10.58 6.23 -14.59
C PRO A 104 -10.23 5.05 -15.54
N GLY A 105 -10.81 3.88 -15.28
CA GLY A 105 -10.57 2.66 -16.05
C GLY A 105 -11.55 1.56 -15.69
N ASP A 106 -11.55 0.48 -16.47
CA ASP A 106 -12.44 -0.67 -16.23
C ASP A 106 -11.95 -1.55 -15.07
N ASP A 107 -10.64 -1.60 -14.83
CA ASP A 107 -10.04 -2.38 -13.74
C ASP A 107 -9.00 -1.57 -12.92
N PRO A 108 -9.30 -1.20 -11.66
CA PRO A 108 -8.35 -0.47 -10.83
C PRO A 108 -7.07 -1.25 -10.50
N LEU A 109 -7.07 -2.58 -10.61
CA LEU A 109 -5.89 -3.42 -10.35
C LEU A 109 -5.22 -3.91 -11.65
N GLY A 110 -5.73 -3.49 -12.80
CA GLY A 110 -5.25 -3.87 -14.12
C GLY A 110 -3.89 -3.27 -14.47
N ILE A 111 -3.16 -3.94 -15.37
CA ILE A 111 -1.84 -3.49 -15.85
C ILE A 111 -1.92 -2.26 -16.73
N GLU A 112 -3.09 -1.92 -17.28
CA GLU A 112 -3.25 -0.79 -18.19
C GLU A 112 -2.83 0.55 -17.56
N HIS A 113 -2.79 0.59 -16.22
CA HIS A 113 -2.34 1.73 -15.45
C HIS A 113 -0.84 1.71 -15.14
N MET A 114 -0.10 0.69 -15.61
CA MET A 114 1.27 0.38 -15.20
C MET A 114 2.13 -0.13 -16.38
N VAL A 115 3.39 0.29 -16.44
CA VAL A 115 4.37 -0.36 -17.33
C VAL A 115 4.90 -1.59 -16.58
N TYR A 116 4.36 -2.77 -16.88
CA TYR A 116 4.70 -4.01 -16.19
C TYR A 116 4.96 -5.17 -17.18
N ASP A 117 6.14 -5.80 -17.08
CA ASP A 117 6.57 -6.95 -17.90
C ASP A 117 6.92 -8.20 -17.06
N GLY A 118 6.58 -8.19 -15.77
CA GLY A 118 6.88 -9.27 -14.82
C GLY A 118 5.85 -10.41 -14.79
N PRO A 119 6.05 -11.40 -13.90
CA PRO A 119 5.06 -12.44 -13.63
C PRO A 119 3.81 -11.87 -12.95
N ALA A 120 2.64 -12.35 -13.34
CA ALA A 120 1.41 -12.15 -12.58
C ALA A 120 1.08 -13.44 -11.80
N ILE A 121 0.57 -13.30 -10.58
CA ILE A 121 0.13 -14.43 -9.75
C ILE A 121 -1.41 -14.43 -9.74
N PRO A 122 -2.07 -15.54 -10.12
CA PRO A 122 -3.51 -15.61 -10.11
C PRO A 122 -4.06 -15.50 -8.68
N ALA A 123 -5.26 -14.93 -8.55
CA ALA A 123 -6.00 -14.93 -7.31
C ALA A 123 -6.31 -16.39 -6.84
N PRO A 124 -6.44 -16.62 -5.52
CA PRO A 124 -6.39 -15.62 -4.48
C PRO A 124 -4.95 -15.27 -4.08
N TYR A 125 -4.64 -13.97 -4.02
CA TYR A 125 -3.30 -13.48 -3.71
C TYR A 125 -3.34 -12.04 -3.16
N PHE A 126 -2.19 -11.54 -2.74
CA PHE A 126 -2.01 -10.14 -2.37
C PHE A 126 -0.67 -9.64 -2.91
N ASP A 127 -0.59 -8.36 -3.17
CA ASP A 127 0.64 -7.70 -3.61
C ASP A 127 0.92 -6.50 -2.71
N CYS A 128 2.20 -6.31 -2.41
CA CYS A 128 2.69 -5.18 -1.63
C CYS A 128 3.87 -4.48 -2.29
N ASN A 129 4.26 -4.89 -3.51
CA ASN A 129 5.35 -4.26 -4.26
C ASN A 129 4.88 -2.98 -4.95
N LEU A 130 4.31 -2.07 -4.17
CA LEU A 130 4.02 -0.70 -4.52
C LEU A 130 5.09 0.23 -3.95
N GLU A 131 5.17 1.44 -4.46
CA GLU A 131 6.01 2.48 -3.88
C GLU A 131 5.59 2.76 -2.44
N ILE A 132 6.60 2.98 -1.58
CA ILE A 132 6.37 3.43 -0.21
C ILE A 132 6.23 4.94 -0.25
N THR A 133 5.05 5.47 0.06
CA THR A 133 4.84 6.92 0.16
C THR A 133 5.37 7.43 1.50
N SER A 134 5.80 8.70 1.53
CA SER A 134 6.46 9.31 2.68
C SER A 134 5.92 10.71 2.94
N TYR A 135 5.62 11.01 4.20
CA TYR A 135 5.09 12.29 4.65
C TYR A 135 5.84 12.80 5.88
N ARG A 136 5.89 14.12 6.01
CA ARG A 136 6.27 14.82 7.24
C ARG A 136 5.17 15.83 7.53
N PHE A 137 4.74 15.88 8.79
CA PHE A 137 3.71 16.79 9.25
C PHE A 137 4.36 17.91 10.06
N ASP A 138 4.08 19.16 9.69
CA ASP A 138 4.71 20.34 10.31
C ASP A 138 3.92 20.89 11.50
N GLU A 139 2.68 20.40 11.70
CA GLU A 139 1.80 20.81 12.79
C GLU A 139 1.45 19.59 13.66
N PRO A 140 1.35 19.75 14.98
CA PRO A 140 0.84 18.71 15.85
C PRO A 140 -0.67 18.54 15.67
N GLY A 141 -1.18 17.33 15.91
CA GLY A 141 -2.60 17.01 15.84
C GLY A 141 -2.88 15.67 15.17
N THR A 142 -4.16 15.39 14.94
CA THR A 142 -4.58 14.18 14.24
C THR A 142 -4.52 14.38 12.74
N HIS A 143 -3.72 13.57 12.06
CA HIS A 143 -3.62 13.52 10.61
C HIS A 143 -4.21 12.23 10.06
N THR A 144 -4.73 12.31 8.83
CA THR A 144 -5.36 11.17 8.17
C THR A 144 -4.77 10.89 6.80
N ILE A 145 -4.56 9.62 6.52
CA ILE A 145 -4.14 9.14 5.20
C ILE A 145 -5.14 8.09 4.72
N VAL A 146 -5.55 8.21 3.46
CA VAL A 146 -6.42 7.24 2.80
C VAL A 146 -6.03 7.11 1.34
N TRP A 147 -6.09 5.89 0.82
CA TRP A 147 -5.79 5.57 -0.56
C TRP A 147 -7.07 5.16 -1.30
N ARG A 148 -7.28 5.69 -2.50
CA ARG A 148 -8.46 5.43 -3.33
C ARG A 148 -8.06 5.07 -4.75
N MET A 149 -8.56 3.94 -5.23
CA MET A 149 -8.44 3.49 -6.62
C MET A 149 -9.85 3.18 -7.12
N ASP A 150 -10.50 4.18 -7.72
CA ASP A 150 -11.91 4.11 -8.12
C ASP A 150 -12.82 3.66 -6.94
N ALA A 151 -13.56 2.55 -7.07
CA ALA A 151 -14.42 2.03 -6.02
C ALA A 151 -13.67 1.41 -4.82
N LEU A 152 -12.38 1.09 -4.98
CA LEU A 152 -11.55 0.55 -3.89
C LEU A 152 -11.05 1.69 -3.00
N VAL A 153 -11.37 1.60 -1.73
CA VAL A 153 -10.94 2.56 -0.69
C VAL A 153 -10.25 1.80 0.43
N SER A 154 -9.06 2.25 0.82
CA SER A 154 -8.31 1.65 1.92
C SER A 154 -8.96 1.92 3.27
N ASN A 155 -8.44 1.28 4.31
CA ASN A 155 -8.58 1.81 5.66
C ASN A 155 -8.05 3.25 5.74
N THR A 156 -8.53 4.01 6.73
CA THR A 156 -7.93 5.31 7.07
C THR A 156 -6.86 5.10 8.13
N LEU A 157 -5.63 5.49 7.83
CA LEU A 157 -4.62 5.67 8.87
C LEU A 157 -4.95 6.97 9.60
N ARG A 158 -5.09 6.89 10.92
CA ARG A 158 -5.20 8.03 11.82
C ARG A 158 -3.91 8.09 12.62
N LEU A 159 -3.20 9.20 12.46
CA LEU A 159 -1.88 9.42 13.03
C LEU A 159 -2.00 10.56 14.03
N GLU A 160 -1.44 10.39 15.22
CA GLU A 160 -1.29 11.50 16.15
C GLU A 160 0.13 12.05 16.03
N VAL A 161 0.24 13.33 15.70
CA VAL A 161 1.51 14.05 15.60
C VAL A 161 1.68 14.91 16.85
N GLU A 162 2.73 14.64 17.60
CA GLU A 162 3.05 15.29 18.87
C GLU A 162 4.19 16.32 18.69
N PRO A 163 4.23 17.38 19.51
CA PRO A 163 5.29 18.41 19.45
C PRO A 163 6.72 17.88 19.58
#